data_AF-A0A1A2L504-F1
#
_entry.id   AF-A0A1A2L504-F1
#
_cell.length_a   1.000
_cell.length_b   1.000
_cell.length_c   1.000
_cell.angle_alpha   90.00
_cell.angle_beta   90.00
_cell.angle_gamma   90.00
#
_symmetry.space_group_name_H-M   'P 1'
#
loop_
_entity.id
_entity.type
_entity.pdbx_description
1 polymer ?
#
loop_
_entity_poly.entity_id
_entity_poly.type
_entity_poly.pdbx_seq_one_letter_code
_entity_poly.pdbx_strand_id
1 'polypeptide(L)'
;MTTHDERTPSAQPELPDMPETEGAQARTPSPAGEADPAPATAATPAEDNTLLFADEHRSGLHARWNEVQAAFVDDPKECVQKADNLVSEVVDELTASFADTRSRLEAQWSRGEEASTEDLRVALTRYRDFFHRLLSV
;
A
#
# COMPACT_ATOMS: atom_id res chain seq x y z
N MET A 1 -41.49 -10.13 54.32
CA MET A 1 -40.07 -10.22 53.91
C MET A 1 -39.90 -9.22 52.79
N THR A 2 -39.21 -8.08 52.87
CA THR A 2 -38.15 -7.54 53.76
C THR A 2 -38.14 -6.01 53.42
N THR A 3 -38.49 -5.06 54.32
CA THR A 3 -37.60 -4.13 55.08
C THR A 3 -36.38 -3.61 54.27
N HIS A 4 -35.91 -2.36 54.23
CA HIS A 4 -36.00 -1.07 54.95
C HIS A 4 -35.10 -0.11 54.10
N ASP A 5 -35.48 1.16 53.81
CA ASP A 5 -34.90 2.41 54.40
C ASP A 5 -33.37 2.57 54.14
N GLU A 6 -32.81 3.72 53.74
CA GLU A 6 -32.96 5.07 54.27
C GLU A 6 -32.61 6.10 53.18
N ARG A 7 -33.41 7.17 53.12
CA ARG A 7 -33.13 8.36 52.32
C ARG A 7 -32.70 9.48 53.27
N THR A 8 -31.43 9.83 53.23
CA THR A 8 -30.79 10.89 54.02
C THR A 8 -31.46 12.26 53.79
N PRO A 9 -31.78 13.04 54.84
CA PRO A 9 -32.20 14.44 54.73
C PRO A 9 -31.20 15.45 55.34
N SER A 10 -31.44 16.74 55.06
CA SER A 10 -30.94 18.01 55.66
C SER A 10 -29.97 18.81 54.76
N ALA A 11 -30.38 19.87 54.03
CA ALA A 11 -30.85 21.23 54.43
C ALA A 11 -29.68 22.15 54.89
N GLN A 12 -29.18 23.05 54.01
CA GLN A 12 -29.45 24.52 53.88
C GLN A 12 -28.39 25.40 54.61
N PRO A 13 -28.23 26.74 54.41
CA PRO A 13 -28.90 27.74 53.54
C PRO A 13 -27.98 28.85 52.88
N GLU A 14 -28.64 29.84 52.23
CA GLU A 14 -28.30 31.28 52.04
C GLU A 14 -27.37 31.81 50.89
N LEU A 15 -27.98 32.67 50.05
CA LEU A 15 -27.44 33.77 49.22
C LEU A 15 -27.13 35.00 50.13
N PRO A 16 -26.40 36.08 49.76
CA PRO A 16 -26.27 36.72 48.43
C PRO A 16 -24.91 37.43 48.14
N ASP A 17 -24.84 38.16 47.02
CA ASP A 17 -24.30 39.54 46.84
C ASP A 17 -23.54 39.72 45.52
N MET A 18 -24.04 40.61 44.65
CA MET A 18 -23.33 41.09 43.47
C MET A 18 -22.36 42.21 43.88
N PRO A 19 -21.29 42.42 43.11
CA PRO A 19 -21.25 43.71 42.44
C PRO A 19 -20.86 43.64 40.96
N GLU A 20 -21.54 44.48 40.18
CA GLU A 20 -21.14 44.93 38.85
C GLU A 20 -19.70 45.47 38.85
N THR A 21 -18.95 45.16 37.79
CA THR A 21 -17.82 46.00 37.38
C THR A 21 -17.82 46.15 35.86
N GLU A 22 -18.02 47.40 35.47
CA GLU A 22 -17.88 47.96 34.13
C GLU A 22 -16.55 47.62 33.46
N GLY A 23 -16.63 47.42 32.13
CA GLY A 23 -15.78 48.09 31.15
C GLY A 23 -14.30 47.70 31.08
N ALA A 24 -13.92 46.94 30.04
CA ALA A 24 -12.68 47.19 29.29
C ALA A 24 -12.67 46.38 27.98
N GLN A 25 -12.58 47.09 26.85
CA GLN A 25 -12.22 46.53 25.55
C GLN A 25 -10.80 45.96 25.57
N ALA A 26 -10.57 44.77 24.98
CA ALA A 26 -9.33 44.47 24.27
C ALA A 26 -9.47 43.20 23.41
N ARG A 27 -9.52 43.42 22.09
CA ARG A 27 -8.93 42.61 21.00
C ARG A 27 -8.53 41.16 21.34
N THR A 28 -9.20 40.19 20.72
CA THR A 28 -8.63 38.86 20.47
C THR A 28 -8.29 38.69 18.98
N PRO A 29 -7.12 38.11 18.67
CA PRO A 29 -6.59 37.99 17.31
C PRO A 29 -7.22 36.83 16.53
N SER A 30 -7.29 37.01 15.21
CA SER A 30 -7.64 35.98 14.22
C SER A 30 -6.79 34.73 14.41
N PRO A 31 -7.36 33.52 14.53
CA PRO A 31 -6.58 32.30 14.43
C PRO A 31 -6.18 32.11 12.97
N ALA A 32 -4.88 31.95 12.76
CA ALA A 32 -4.28 31.53 11.51
C ALA A 32 -4.93 30.23 11.03
N GLY A 33 -5.19 30.14 9.73
CA GLY A 33 -5.62 28.92 9.08
C GLY A 33 -4.52 27.87 9.18
N GLU A 34 -4.68 26.98 10.14
CA GLU A 34 -4.06 25.66 10.16
C GLU A 34 -4.72 24.85 9.03
N ALA A 35 -4.11 24.88 7.84
CA ALA A 35 -4.46 24.00 6.74
C ALA A 35 -3.43 22.87 6.69
N ASP A 36 -3.74 21.84 7.48
CA ASP A 36 -3.59 20.41 7.20
C ASP A 36 -2.44 19.99 6.24
N PRO A 37 -1.39 19.29 6.73
CA PRO A 37 -0.51 18.56 5.84
C PRO A 37 -1.29 17.39 5.24
N ALA A 38 -1.74 17.56 3.99
CA ALA A 38 -2.35 16.51 3.19
C ALA A 38 -1.50 15.22 3.25
N PRO A 39 -2.15 14.04 3.32
CA PRO A 39 -1.51 12.79 3.67
C PRO A 39 -0.46 12.40 2.62
N ALA A 40 0.65 11.88 3.15
CA ALA A 40 1.69 11.21 2.39
C ALA A 40 1.06 10.31 1.33
N THR A 41 1.42 10.55 0.07
CA THR A 41 1.21 9.62 -1.02
C THR A 41 1.78 8.26 -0.59
N ALA A 42 0.89 7.36 -0.20
CA ALA A 42 1.19 5.95 -0.13
C ALA A 42 1.45 5.47 -1.57
N ALA A 43 2.69 5.56 -2.02
CA ALA A 43 3.20 4.74 -3.12
C ALA A 43 3.81 3.49 -2.46
N THR A 44 3.01 2.45 -2.17
CA THR A 44 2.82 1.21 -2.97
C THR A 44 4.10 0.45 -3.35
N PRO A 45 4.08 -0.90 -3.35
CA PRO A 45 5.24 -1.80 -3.25
C PRO A 45 6.03 -1.92 -4.56
N ALA A 46 6.54 -0.80 -5.07
CA ALA A 46 7.32 -0.78 -6.31
C ALA A 46 8.70 -1.44 -6.17
N GLU A 47 9.21 -1.63 -4.95
CA GLU A 47 10.58 -2.14 -4.75
C GLU A 47 10.74 -3.63 -5.06
N ASP A 48 9.70 -4.46 -4.88
CA ASP A 48 9.81 -5.92 -5.09
C ASP A 48 9.66 -6.32 -6.57
N ASN A 49 8.89 -5.54 -7.34
CA ASN A 49 8.71 -5.77 -8.79
C ASN A 49 10.03 -5.54 -9.58
N THR A 50 10.97 -4.78 -9.00
CA THR A 50 12.34 -4.58 -9.51
C THR A 50 13.11 -5.90 -9.69
N LEU A 51 12.73 -6.96 -8.97
CA LEU A 51 13.44 -8.23 -9.07
C LEU A 51 13.14 -8.97 -10.38
N LEU A 52 11.99 -8.73 -11.03
CA LEU A 52 11.49 -9.50 -12.19
C LEU A 52 12.05 -9.07 -13.54
N PHE A 53 12.37 -7.79 -13.69
CA PHE A 53 12.97 -7.25 -14.90
C PHE A 53 14.35 -6.68 -14.61
N ALA A 54 15.25 -6.78 -15.57
CA ALA A 54 16.46 -5.95 -15.54
C ALA A 54 16.07 -4.46 -15.60
N ASP A 55 16.76 -3.61 -14.84
CA ASP A 55 16.46 -2.18 -14.74
C ASP A 55 16.38 -1.48 -16.11
N GLU A 56 17.25 -1.88 -17.05
CA GLU A 56 17.28 -1.36 -18.41
C GLU A 56 15.97 -1.67 -19.18
N HIS A 57 15.43 -2.88 -19.00
CA HIS A 57 14.22 -3.30 -19.72
C HIS A 57 12.98 -2.55 -19.22
N ARG A 58 12.91 -2.36 -17.89
CA ARG A 58 11.88 -1.56 -17.24
C ARG A 58 11.89 -0.10 -17.71
N SER A 59 13.08 0.50 -17.83
CA SER A 59 13.22 1.86 -18.38
C SER A 59 12.66 1.97 -19.81
N GLY A 60 12.95 0.99 -20.67
CA GLY A 60 12.42 0.94 -22.04
C GLY A 60 10.89 0.80 -22.10
N LEU A 61 10.30 -0.06 -21.26
CA LEU A 61 8.85 -0.22 -21.14
C LEU A 61 8.18 1.08 -20.66
N HIS A 62 8.75 1.76 -19.67
CA HIS A 62 8.25 3.05 -19.19
C HIS A 62 8.35 4.14 -20.26
N ALA A 63 9.44 4.18 -21.04
CA ALA A 63 9.56 5.12 -22.15
C ALA A 63 8.47 4.92 -23.20
N ARG A 64 8.24 3.67 -23.65
CA ARG A 64 7.16 3.33 -24.60
C ARG A 64 5.78 3.66 -24.05
N TRP A 65 5.54 3.43 -22.76
CA TRP A 65 4.29 3.81 -22.12
C TRP A 65 4.06 5.33 -22.14
N ASN A 66 5.09 6.10 -21.81
CA ASN A 66 5.02 7.57 -21.84
C ASN A 66 4.73 8.11 -23.24
N GLU A 67 5.31 7.51 -24.28
CA GLU A 67 5.03 7.87 -25.68
C GLU A 67 3.56 7.63 -26.06
N VAL A 68 2.99 6.49 -25.62
CA VAL A 68 1.56 6.19 -25.85
C VAL A 68 0.65 7.20 -25.16
N GLN A 69 1.00 7.60 -23.93
CA GLN A 69 0.26 8.64 -23.20
C GLN A 69 0.35 10.01 -23.86
N ALA A 70 1.53 10.38 -24.37
CA ALA A 70 1.74 11.66 -25.05
C ALA A 70 0.92 11.77 -26.35
N ALA A 71 0.80 10.67 -27.10
CA ALA A 71 0.04 10.62 -28.36
C ALA A 71 -1.48 10.46 -28.18
N PHE A 72 -1.98 10.23 -26.96
CA PHE A 72 -3.40 9.92 -26.73
C PHE A 72 -4.34 11.06 -27.12
N VAL A 73 -3.88 12.31 -27.01
CA VAL A 73 -4.68 13.49 -27.32
C VAL A 73 -5.00 13.58 -28.82
N ASP A 74 -4.11 13.09 -29.67
CA ASP A 74 -4.27 13.11 -31.13
C ASP A 74 -5.01 11.87 -31.64
N ASP A 75 -4.61 10.66 -31.21
CA ASP A 75 -5.12 9.40 -31.73
C ASP A 75 -5.52 8.41 -30.60
N PRO A 76 -6.64 8.66 -29.89
CA PRO A 76 -7.00 7.90 -28.68
C PRO A 76 -7.23 6.41 -28.95
N LYS A 77 -7.79 6.05 -30.12
CA LYS A 77 -8.05 4.64 -30.48
C LYS A 77 -6.75 3.87 -30.73
N GLU A 78 -5.82 4.48 -31.45
CA GLU A 78 -4.52 3.86 -31.74
C GLU A 78 -3.68 3.73 -30.46
N CYS A 79 -3.71 4.75 -29.58
CA CYS A 79 -3.03 4.70 -28.29
C CYS A 79 -3.54 3.58 -27.39
N VAL A 80 -4.85 3.35 -27.32
CA VAL A 80 -5.40 2.21 -26.56
C VAL A 80 -4.94 0.88 -27.14
N GLN A 81 -4.92 0.72 -28.47
CA GLN A 81 -4.42 -0.49 -29.11
C GLN A 81 -2.92 -0.70 -28.82
N LYS A 82 -2.11 0.36 -28.85
CA LYS A 82 -0.67 0.30 -28.50
C LYS A 82 -0.45 -0.05 -27.04
N ALA A 83 -1.25 0.52 -26.13
CA ALA A 83 -1.21 0.21 -24.72
C ALA A 83 -1.53 -1.27 -24.46
N ASP A 84 -2.58 -1.79 -25.10
CA ASP A 84 -2.99 -3.20 -24.99
C ASP A 84 -1.90 -4.16 -25.48
N ASN A 85 -1.29 -3.86 -26.63
CA ASN A 85 -0.16 -4.62 -27.16
C ASN A 85 1.06 -4.58 -26.22
N LEU A 86 1.39 -3.41 -25.66
CA LEU A 86 2.50 -3.26 -24.74
C LEU A 86 2.28 -4.06 -23.45
N VAL A 87 1.06 -4.04 -22.91
CA VAL A 87 0.70 -4.84 -21.72
C VAL A 87 0.79 -6.33 -22.03
N SER A 88 0.30 -6.76 -23.19
CA SER A 88 0.38 -8.17 -23.62
C SER A 88 1.83 -8.64 -23.72
N GLU A 89 2.72 -7.84 -24.30
CA GLU A 89 4.16 -8.12 -24.39
C GLU A 89 4.78 -8.32 -22.99
N VAL A 90 4.46 -7.43 -22.04
CA VAL A 90 4.95 -7.52 -20.65
C VAL A 90 4.43 -8.77 -19.94
N VAL A 91 3.16 -9.12 -20.13
CA VAL A 91 2.56 -10.33 -19.53
C VAL A 91 3.19 -11.60 -20.09
N ASP A 92 3.43 -11.64 -21.40
CA ASP A 92 4.08 -12.77 -22.07
C ASP A 92 5.52 -12.95 -21.55
N GLU A 93 6.27 -11.85 -21.42
CA GLU A 93 7.63 -11.88 -20.88
C GLU A 93 7.66 -12.35 -19.41
N LEU A 94 6.76 -11.83 -18.57
CA LEU A 94 6.64 -12.28 -17.17
C LEU A 94 6.36 -13.78 -17.11
N THR A 95 5.40 -14.25 -17.92
CA THR A 95 5.03 -15.66 -17.98
C THR A 95 6.22 -16.52 -18.40
N ALA A 96 6.99 -16.09 -19.41
CA ALA A 96 8.18 -16.79 -19.87
C ALA A 96 9.28 -16.83 -18.78
N SER A 97 9.54 -15.71 -18.12
CA SER A 97 10.53 -15.60 -17.04
C SER A 97 10.17 -16.49 -15.83
N PHE A 98 8.89 -16.52 -15.45
CA PHE A 98 8.40 -17.40 -14.40
C PHE A 98 8.48 -18.87 -14.79
N ALA A 99 8.17 -19.21 -16.05
CA ALA A 99 8.30 -20.56 -16.56
C ALA A 99 9.76 -21.05 -16.55
N ASP A 100 10.71 -20.21 -16.96
CA ASP A 100 12.15 -20.49 -16.89
C ASP A 100 12.58 -20.73 -15.43
N THR A 101 12.21 -19.83 -14.53
CA THR A 101 12.56 -19.94 -13.11
C THR A 101 12.01 -21.25 -12.53
N ARG A 102 10.73 -21.57 -12.79
CA ARG A 102 10.11 -22.83 -12.36
C ARG A 102 10.86 -24.05 -12.92
N SER A 103 11.20 -24.04 -14.21
CA SER A 103 11.95 -25.12 -14.86
C SER A 103 13.34 -25.31 -14.24
N ARG A 104 14.03 -24.21 -13.90
CA ARG A 104 15.32 -24.26 -13.21
C ARG A 104 15.20 -24.82 -11.80
N LEU A 105 14.13 -24.50 -11.06
CA LEU A 105 13.88 -25.13 -9.75
C LEU A 105 13.64 -26.63 -9.94
N GLU A 106 12.79 -27.03 -10.88
CA GLU A 106 12.48 -28.42 -11.22
C GLU A 106 13.72 -29.24 -11.59
N ALA A 107 14.56 -28.70 -12.48
CA ALA A 107 15.78 -29.34 -12.94
C ALA A 107 16.88 -29.49 -11.86
N GLN A 108 16.77 -28.79 -10.73
CA GLN A 108 17.71 -28.88 -9.62
C GLN A 108 17.40 -30.03 -8.66
N TRP A 109 16.13 -30.38 -8.45
CA TRP A 109 15.74 -31.48 -7.57
C TRP A 109 15.30 -32.75 -8.32
N SER A 110 14.88 -32.64 -9.58
CA SER A 110 14.52 -33.81 -10.41
C SER A 110 15.74 -34.62 -10.90
N ARG A 111 16.97 -34.23 -10.56
CA ARG A 111 18.21 -34.78 -11.13
C ARG A 111 18.77 -36.03 -10.44
N GLY A 112 18.02 -36.71 -9.57
CA GLY A 112 18.47 -38.02 -9.09
C GLY A 112 17.65 -38.61 -7.94
N GLU A 113 17.52 -39.93 -7.98
CA GLU A 113 16.78 -40.82 -7.07
C GLU A 113 17.30 -40.82 -5.61
N GLU A 114 18.28 -39.97 -5.29
CA GLU A 114 18.96 -39.86 -3.98
C GLU A 114 19.02 -38.41 -3.48
N ALA A 115 18.05 -37.55 -3.81
CA ALA A 115 17.97 -36.23 -3.20
C ALA A 115 17.85 -36.38 -1.67
N SER A 116 18.85 -35.88 -0.94
CA SER A 116 18.84 -35.96 0.52
C SER A 116 17.65 -35.19 1.09
N THR A 117 17.15 -35.58 2.27
CA THR A 117 16.08 -34.83 2.97
C THR A 117 16.42 -33.35 3.13
N GLU A 118 17.70 -33.02 3.20
CA GLU A 118 18.19 -31.64 3.27
C GLU A 118 18.06 -30.90 1.93
N ASP A 119 18.36 -31.53 0.79
CA ASP A 119 18.11 -30.96 -0.55
C ASP A 119 16.63 -30.66 -0.76
N LEU A 120 15.73 -31.52 -0.25
CA LEU A 120 14.29 -31.28 -0.31
C LEU A 120 13.87 -30.07 0.53
N ARG A 121 14.49 -29.84 1.71
CA ARG A 121 14.22 -28.63 2.50
C ARG A 121 14.69 -27.37 1.80
N VAL A 122 15.87 -27.41 1.20
CA VAL A 122 16.42 -26.28 0.43
C VAL A 122 15.54 -26.00 -0.79
N ALA A 123 15.12 -27.03 -1.51
CA ALA A 123 14.19 -26.90 -2.63
C ALA A 123 12.87 -26.24 -2.19
N LEU A 124 12.25 -26.72 -1.11
CA LEU A 124 10.99 -26.16 -0.59
C LEU A 124 11.15 -24.69 -0.17
N THR A 125 12.28 -24.33 0.44
CA THR A 125 12.58 -22.94 0.81
C THR A 125 12.67 -22.04 -0.42
N ARG A 126 13.34 -22.49 -1.48
CA ARG A 126 13.42 -21.76 -2.76
C ARG A 126 12.07 -21.63 -3.44
N TYR A 127 11.22 -22.65 -3.38
CA TYR A 127 9.84 -22.57 -3.87
C TYR A 127 9.01 -21.57 -3.07
N ARG A 128 9.17 -21.52 -1.74
CA ARG A 128 8.49 -20.52 -0.89
C ARG A 128 8.91 -19.11 -1.28
N ASP A 129 10.20 -18.86 -1.41
CA ASP A 129 10.70 -17.52 -1.75
C ASP A 129 10.23 -17.11 -3.16
N PHE A 130 10.23 -18.04 -4.13
CA PHE A 130 9.65 -17.83 -5.45
C PHE A 130 8.14 -17.56 -5.41
N PHE A 131 7.40 -18.28 -4.57
CA PHE A 131 5.95 -18.10 -4.39
C PHE A 131 5.62 -16.75 -3.76
N HIS A 132 6.40 -16.30 -2.77
CA HIS A 132 6.21 -14.98 -2.16
C HIS A 132 6.46 -13.86 -3.18
N ARG A 133 7.49 -14.01 -4.01
CA ARG A 133 7.77 -13.08 -5.11
C ARG A 133 6.66 -13.06 -6.16
N LEU A 134 6.04 -14.21 -6.46
CA LEU A 134 4.86 -14.30 -7.34
C LEU A 134 3.61 -13.63 -6.77
N LEU A 135 3.53 -13.41 -5.45
CA LEU A 135 2.40 -12.75 -4.80
C LEU A 135 2.66 -11.27 -4.50
N SER A 136 3.88 -10.79 -4.72
CA SER A 136 4.27 -9.40 -4.48
C SER A 136 4.23 -8.52 -5.75
N VAL A 137 3.77 -9.09 -6.87
CA VAL A 137 3.56 -8.38 -8.14
C VAL A 137 2.29 -7.55 -8.17
#